data_AF-A0A7V7D4G8-F1
#
_entry.id   AF-A0A7V7D4G8-F1
#
_cell.length_a   1.000
_cell.length_b   1.000
_cell.length_c   1.000
_cell.angle_alpha   90.00
_cell.angle_beta   90.00
_cell.angle_gamma   90.00
#
_symmetry.space_group_name_H-M   'P 1'
#
loop_
_entity.id
_entity.type
_entity.pdbx_description
1 polymer ?
#
loop_
_entity_poly.entity_id
_entity_poly.type
_entity_poly.pdbx_seq_one_letter_code
_entity_poly.pdbx_strand_id
1 'polypeptide(L)' 'MNDDCKVDFGDYSIMAFEWQLHGEDLEADLHKDGTIDIRDLAVLAEVWLEEQPWPPPS' A
#
# COMPACT_ATOMS: atom_id res chain seq x y z
N MET A 1 -4.31 2.93 -3.31
CA MET A 1 -2.95 3.44 -3.59
C MET A 1 -3.10 4.60 -4.55
N ASN A 2 -2.30 5.66 -4.44
CA ASN A 2 -2.58 6.92 -5.15
C ASN A 2 -2.18 6.93 -6.65
N ASP A 3 -1.75 5.78 -7.20
CA ASP A 3 -1.31 5.55 -8.58
C ASP A 3 -0.14 6.43 -9.06
N ASP A 4 0.71 6.93 -8.15
CA ASP A 4 1.87 7.78 -8.50
C ASP A 4 3.18 7.01 -8.81
N CYS A 5 3.09 5.68 -8.89
CA CYS A 5 4.20 4.74 -9.08
C CYS A 5 5.28 4.80 -7.99
N LYS A 6 4.96 5.32 -6.81
CA LYS A 6 5.80 5.30 -5.62
C LYS A 6 4.98 4.73 -4.47
N VAL A 7 5.68 4.26 -3.44
CA VAL A 7 5.06 3.92 -2.16
C VAL A 7 5.63 4.89 -1.15
N ASP A 8 4.82 5.89 -0.79
CA ASP A 8 5.24 6.96 0.10
C ASP A 8 4.16 7.37 1.10
N PHE A 9 4.32 8.56 1.70
CA PHE A 9 3.40 9.05 2.72
C PHE A 9 1.98 9.30 2.19
N GLY A 10 1.82 9.55 0.89
CA GLY A 10 0.52 9.62 0.23
C GLY A 10 -0.24 8.30 0.39
N ASP A 11 0.39 7.19 0.10
CA ASP A 11 -0.20 5.85 0.25
C ASP A 11 -0.50 5.50 1.71
N TYR A 12 0.43 5.82 2.61
CA TYR A 12 0.21 5.64 4.04
C TYR A 12 -1.02 6.43 4.53
N SER A 13 -1.25 7.63 3.98
CA SER A 13 -2.40 8.45 4.37
C SER A 13 -3.74 7.84 3.93
N ILE A 14 -3.79 7.15 2.79
CA ILE A 14 -4.95 6.38 2.34
C ILE A 14 -5.19 5.21 3.29
N MET A 15 -4.14 4.44 3.60
CA MET A 15 -4.24 3.33 4.56
C MET A 15 -4.72 3.78 5.95
N ALA A 16 -4.21 4.92 6.44
CA ALA A 16 -4.64 5.48 7.72
C ALA A 16 -6.10 5.93 7.70
N PHE A 17 -6.59 6.43 6.56
CA PHE A 17 -7.99 6.79 6.37
C PHE A 17 -8.91 5.55 6.35
N GLU A 18 -8.44 4.47 5.74
CA GLU A 18 -9.19 3.21 5.62
C GLU A 18 -8.95 2.22 6.78
N TRP A 19 -8.17 2.61 7.79
CA TRP A 19 -7.76 1.71 8.87
C TRP A 19 -8.96 1.07 9.58
N GLN A 20 -8.94 -0.27 9.70
CA GLN A 20 -10.01 -1.08 10.29
C GLN A 20 -11.35 -1.03 9.53
N LEU A 21 -11.36 -0.52 8.28
CA LEU A 21 -12.49 -0.75 7.39
C LEU A 21 -12.52 -2.22 6.95
N HIS A 22 -13.74 -2.68 6.66
CA HIS A 22 -14.00 -4.03 6.18
C HIS A 22 -14.92 -3.95 4.97
N GLY A 23 -14.67 -4.77 3.96
CA GLY A 23 -15.48 -4.78 2.75
C GLY A 23 -14.74 -5.30 1.52
N GLU A 24 -15.37 -5.12 0.38
CA GLU A 24 -14.78 -5.38 -0.93
C GLU A 24 -14.24 -4.06 -1.50
N ASP A 25 -13.22 -4.13 -2.37
CA ASP A 25 -12.66 -3.01 -3.12
C ASP A 25 -12.11 -1.85 -2.27
N LEU A 26 -11.53 -2.13 -1.09
CA LEU A 26 -10.78 -1.14 -0.31
C LEU A 26 -9.39 -0.90 -0.92
N GLU A 27 -8.99 0.35 -1.08
CA GLU A 27 -7.75 0.71 -1.77
C GLU A 27 -6.49 0.26 -1.02
N ALA A 28 -6.58 0.15 0.30
CA ALA A 28 -5.49 -0.26 1.17
C ALA A 28 -5.51 -1.76 1.51
N ASP A 29 -6.42 -2.57 0.96
CA ASP A 29 -6.50 -4.03 1.21
C ASP A 29 -5.47 -4.76 0.34
N LEU A 30 -4.21 -4.61 0.70
CA LEU A 30 -3.07 -5.15 -0.04
C LEU A 30 -2.93 -6.66 0.18
N HIS A 31 -3.30 -7.15 1.36
CA HIS A 31 -3.28 -8.57 1.71
C HIS A 31 -4.53 -9.32 1.19
N LYS A 32 -5.57 -8.60 0.77
CA LYS A 32 -6.79 -9.13 0.14
C LYS A 32 -7.59 -10.06 1.05
N ASP A 33 -7.69 -9.72 2.33
CA ASP A 33 -8.54 -10.45 3.27
C ASP A 33 -9.80 -9.69 3.67
N GLY A 34 -10.06 -8.55 3.01
CA GLY A 34 -11.27 -7.75 3.18
C GLY A 34 -11.26 -6.90 4.44
N THR A 35 -10.11 -6.76 5.11
CA THR A 35 -9.94 -5.96 6.33
C THR A 35 -8.63 -5.18 6.25
N ILE A 36 -8.68 -3.86 6.48
CA ILE A 36 -7.44 -3.08 6.56
C ILE A 36 -6.83 -3.21 7.95
N ASP A 37 -5.76 -4.00 8.04
CA ASP A 37 -5.06 -4.26 9.30
C ASP A 37 -3.52 -4.25 9.17
N ILE A 38 -2.87 -4.78 10.21
CA ILE A 38 -1.42 -4.79 10.32
C ILE A 38 -0.73 -5.59 9.19
N ARG A 39 -1.45 -6.51 8.55
CA ARG A 39 -0.97 -7.30 7.41
C ARG A 39 -0.82 -6.43 6.17
N ASP A 40 -1.77 -5.54 5.92
CA ASP A 40 -1.67 -4.58 4.81
C ASP A 40 -0.53 -3.60 5.08
N LEU A 41 -0.41 -3.12 6.32
CA LEU A 41 0.72 -2.26 6.69
C LEU A 41 2.07 -2.96 6.51
N ALA A 42 2.15 -4.26 6.78
CA ALA A 42 3.36 -5.03 6.54
C ALA A 42 3.71 -5.08 5.04
N VAL A 43 2.72 -5.30 4.17
CA VAL A 43 2.92 -5.26 2.70
C VAL A 43 3.38 -3.88 2.24
N LEU A 44 2.75 -2.80 2.73
CA LEU A 44 3.16 -1.43 2.41
C LEU A 44 4.59 -1.14 2.89
N ALA A 45 4.97 -1.63 4.07
CA ALA A 45 6.30 -1.46 4.63
C ALA A 45 7.40 -2.23 3.88
N GLU A 46 7.07 -3.37 3.26
CA GLU A 46 8.03 -4.16 2.47
C GLU A 46 8.54 -3.39 1.23
N VAL A 47 7.69 -2.57 0.63
CA VAL A 47 8.00 -1.80 -0.59
C VAL A 47 8.20 -0.30 -0.31
N TRP A 48 8.31 0.09 0.96
CA TRP A 48 8.38 1.49 1.35
C TRP A 48 9.59 2.21 0.76
N LEU A 49 9.33 3.28 -0.02
CA LEU A 49 10.34 4.04 -0.75
C LEU A 49 11.21 3.17 -1.68
N GLU A 50 10.74 1.98 -2.09
CA GLU A 50 11.40 1.24 -3.16
C GLU A 50 11.26 2.03 -4.46
N GLU A 51 12.40 2.51 -4.95
CA GLU A 51 12.51 3.07 -6.28
C GLU A 51 12.96 1.96 -7.23
N GLN A 52 12.16 1.65 -8.26
CA GLN A 52 12.69 0.93 -9.42
C GLN A 52 13.38 1.93 -10.36
N PRO A 53 14.72 1.96 -10.44
CA PRO A 53 15.39 2.75 -11.46
C PRO A 53 15.06 2.18 -12.85
N TRP A 54 14.73 3.06 -13.79
CA TRP A 54 14.62 2.72 -15.20
C TRP A 54 15.88 3.15 -15.96
N PRO A 55 16.54 2.27 -16.74
CA PRO A 55 16.22 0.86 -16.93
C PRO A 55 16.57 0.01 -15.70
N PRO A 56 15.90 -1.14 -15.50
CA PRO A 56 16.21 -2.05 -14.40
C PRO A 56 17.67 -2.53 -14.48
N PRO A 57 18.31 -2.80 -13.33
CA PRO A 57 19.69 -3.26 -13.29
C PRO A 57 19.86 -4.57 -14.09
N SER A 58 21.00 -4.68 -14.79
CA SER A 58 21.36 -5.76 -15.71
C SER A 58 21.59 -7.09 -15.02
#